data_AF-A0A3D2SHM7-F1
#
_entry.id   AF-A0A3D2SHM7-F1
#
_cell.length_a   1.000
_cell.length_b   1.000
_cell.length_c   1.000
_cell.angle_alpha   90.00
_cell.angle_beta   90.00
_cell.angle_gamma   90.00
#
_symmetry.space_group_name_H-M   'P 1'
#
loop_
_entity.id
_entity.type
_entity.pdbx_description
1 polymer ?
#
loop_
_entity_poly.entity_id
_entity_poly.type
_entity_poly.pdbx_seq_one_letter_code
_entity_poly.pdbx_strand_id
1 'polypeptide(L)' 'MKPKDIMKNWVDPEAKAESERYDNPIPSRTLILNTLEQVDTPLSHAELVDHFEIKDQKSIDALSHR' A
#
# COMPACT_ATOMS: atom_id res chain seq x y z
N MET A 1 -8.42 -8.22 -23.78
CA MET A 1 -7.88 -7.04 -23.08
C MET A 1 -7.11 -7.56 -21.89
N LYS A 2 -5.77 -7.46 -21.88
CA LYS A 2 -4.99 -7.88 -20.69
C LYS A 2 -5.32 -6.92 -19.55
N PRO A 3 -5.58 -7.38 -18.31
CA PRO A 3 -5.65 -6.47 -17.18
C PRO A 3 -4.35 -5.67 -17.18
N LYS A 4 -4.46 -4.34 -17.14
CA LYS A 4 -3.30 -3.48 -16.95
C LYS A 4 -2.70 -3.89 -15.61
N ASP A 5 -1.55 -4.53 -15.63
CA ASP A 5 -0.73 -4.72 -14.43
C ASP A 5 -0.52 -3.32 -13.84
N ILE A 6 -1.23 -3.05 -12.74
CA ILE A 6 -1.16 -1.78 -12.04
C ILE A 6 0.19 -1.82 -11.35
N MET A 7 1.24 -1.34 -12.02
CA MET A 7 2.55 -1.18 -11.40
C MET A 7 2.39 -0.21 -10.24
N LYS A 8 2.37 -0.75 -9.02
CA LYS A 8 2.40 0.03 -7.77
C LYS A 8 3.68 0.87 -7.78
N ASN A 9 3.56 2.19 -7.89
CA ASN A 9 4.69 3.09 -8.06
C ASN A 9 5.22 3.67 -6.73
N TRP A 10 5.07 2.95 -5.62
CA TRP A 10 5.57 3.40 -4.32
C TRP A 10 7.01 2.94 -4.12
N VAL A 11 7.81 3.80 -3.49
CA VAL A 11 9.17 3.45 -3.09
C VAL A 11 9.11 2.90 -1.68
N ASP A 12 8.83 1.60 -1.57
CA ASP A 12 8.75 0.90 -0.29
C ASP A 12 10.11 0.29 0.07
N PRO A 13 10.75 0.69 1.20
CA PRO A 13 12.03 0.12 1.64
C PRO A 13 11.94 -1.40 1.89
N GLU A 14 10.76 -1.92 2.17
CA GLU A 14 10.51 -3.34 2.44
C GLU A 14 9.86 -4.05 1.23
N ALA A 15 9.77 -3.42 0.06
CA ALA A 15 9.13 -3.95 -1.15
C ALA A 15 9.56 -5.39 -1.49
N LYS A 16 10.87 -5.67 -1.39
CA LYS A 16 11.44 -6.98 -1.70
C LYS A 16 10.91 -8.04 -0.72
N ALA A 17 10.96 -7.75 0.57
CA ALA A 17 10.52 -8.68 1.61
C ALA A 17 9.01 -8.94 1.53
N GLU A 18 8.20 -7.91 1.22
CA GLU A 18 6.76 -8.07 1.04
C GLU A 18 6.41 -8.91 -0.19
N SER A 19 7.13 -8.70 -1.31
CA SER A 19 6.92 -9.47 -2.54
C SER A 19 7.35 -10.93 -2.43
N GLU A 20 8.30 -11.24 -1.54
CA GLU A 20 8.69 -12.63 -1.23
C GLU A 20 7.66 -13.35 -0.35
N ARG A 21 6.85 -12.60 0.43
CA ARG A 21 5.86 -13.14 1.36
C ARG A 21 4.47 -13.26 0.75
N TYR A 22 4.11 -12.35 -0.15
CA TYR A 22 2.75 -12.22 -0.67
C TYR A 22 2.75 -12.04 -2.18
N ASP A 23 1.86 -12.75 -2.86
CA ASP A 23 1.66 -12.62 -4.31
C ASP A 23 1.07 -11.24 -4.70
N ASN A 24 0.38 -10.56 -3.77
CA ASN A 24 -0.14 -9.20 -3.93
C ASN A 24 0.32 -8.34 -2.74
N PRO A 25 1.57 -7.83 -2.75
CA PRO A 25 2.13 -7.09 -1.63
C PRO A 25 1.40 -5.75 -1.44
N ILE A 26 1.17 -5.37 -0.18
CA ILE A 26 0.57 -4.09 0.21
C ILE A 26 1.68 -3.18 0.79
N PRO A 27 1.52 -1.84 0.85
CA PRO A 27 2.60 -0.97 1.32
C PRO A 27 3.00 -1.33 2.75
N SER A 28 4.30 -1.34 3.03
CA SER A 28 4.87 -1.72 4.32
C SER A 28 4.45 -0.76 5.43
N ARG A 29 4.57 -1.22 6.68
CA ARG A 29 4.35 -0.35 7.84
C ARG A 29 5.32 0.83 7.82
N THR A 30 6.56 0.60 7.42
CA THR A 30 7.58 1.66 7.30
C THR A 30 7.17 2.71 6.27
N LEU A 31 6.71 2.29 5.09
CA LEU A 31 6.22 3.22 4.08
C LEU A 31 4.99 4.00 4.57
N ILE A 32 4.01 3.33 5.17
CA ILE A 32 2.81 4.00 5.71
C ILE A 32 3.17 5.05 6.75
N LEU A 33 4.07 4.73 7.69
CA LEU A 33 4.50 5.68 8.72
C LEU A 33 5.23 6.89 8.10
N ASN A 34 6.16 6.66 7.17
CA ASN A 34 6.83 7.75 6.46
C ASN A 34 5.83 8.64 5.70
N THR A 35 4.81 8.06 5.06
CA THR A 35 3.75 8.82 4.39
C THR A 35 2.97 9.67 5.41
N LEU A 36 2.60 9.10 6.56
CA LEU A 36 1.89 9.82 7.62
C LEU A 36 2.73 10.95 8.26
N GLU A 37 4.06 10.81 8.30
CA GLU A 37 4.96 11.86 8.79
C GLU A 37 5.16 13.00 7.80
N GLN A 38 4.94 12.76 6.50
CA GLN A 38 5.11 13.76 5.44
C GLN A 38 3.87 14.60 5.16
N VAL A 39 2.70 14.17 5.64
CA VAL A 39 1.43 14.89 5.47
C VAL A 39 1.17 15.81 6.66
N ASP A 40 0.62 17.00 6.41
CA ASP A 40 0.27 17.95 7.45
C ASP A 40 -0.90 17.46 8.33
N THR A 41 -1.71 16.55 7.81
CA THR A 41 -2.88 15.98 8.49
C THR A 41 -2.86 14.46 8.45
N PRO A 42 -3.19 13.76 9.55
CA PRO A 42 -3.26 12.31 9.57
C PRO A 42 -4.24 11.78 8.52
N LEU A 43 -3.83 10.78 7.74
CA LEU A 43 -4.70 10.11 6.77
C LEU A 43 -5.51 9.01 7.46
N SER A 44 -6.80 8.95 7.14
CA SER A 44 -7.66 7.82 7.48
C SER A 44 -7.33 6.57 6.66
N HIS A 45 -7.89 5.43 7.04
CA HIS A 45 -7.72 4.19 6.27
C HIS A 45 -8.18 4.33 4.81
N ALA A 46 -9.33 4.96 4.57
CA ALA A 46 -9.84 5.17 3.21
C ALA A 46 -8.92 6.08 2.39
N GLU A 47 -8.38 7.14 3.00
CA GLU A 47 -7.42 8.02 2.34
C GLU A 47 -6.09 7.32 2.04
N LEU A 48 -5.64 6.40 2.90
CA LEU A 48 -4.46 5.58 2.62
C LEU A 48 -4.72 4.58 1.48
N VAL A 49 -5.91 3.97 1.41
CA VAL A 49 -6.32 3.11 0.30
C VAL A 49 -6.28 3.87 -1.03
N ASP A 50 -6.83 5.10 -1.05
CA ASP A 50 -6.83 5.96 -2.23
C ASP A 50 -5.41 6.45 -2.58
N HIS A 51 -4.64 6.88 -1.58
CA HIS A 51 -3.26 7.36 -1.74
C HIS A 51 -2.35 6.27 -2.34
N PHE A 52 -2.51 5.04 -1.87
CA PHE A 52 -1.81 3.87 -2.38
C PHE A 52 -2.62 3.14 -3.45
N GLU A 53 -3.59 3.77 -4.14
CA GLU A 53 -4.32 3.18 -5.26
C GLU A 53 -4.72 1.69 -5.10
N ILE A 54 -5.10 1.26 -3.88
CA ILE A 54 -5.39 -0.14 -3.58
C ILE A 54 -6.82 -0.43 -4.00
N LYS A 55 -6.99 -1.31 -4.98
CA LYS A 55 -8.30 -1.54 -5.63
C LYS A 55 -8.93 -2.88 -5.29
N ASP A 56 -8.13 -3.85 -4.84
CA ASP A 56 -8.65 -5.17 -4.50
C ASP A 56 -9.04 -5.26 -3.02
N GLN A 57 -10.21 -5.85 -2.76
CA GLN A 57 -10.77 -5.93 -1.41
C GLN A 57 -9.83 -6.65 -0.43
N LYS A 58 -9.10 -7.67 -0.91
CA LYS A 58 -8.18 -8.44 -0.07
C LYS A 58 -7.03 -7.55 0.44
N SER A 59 -6.46 -6.71 -0.41
CA SER A 59 -5.41 -5.77 -0.01
C SER A 59 -5.94 -4.62 0.85
N ILE A 60 -7.17 -4.16 0.61
CA ILE A 60 -7.84 -3.16 1.48
C ILE A 60 -8.00 -3.74 2.89
N ASP A 61 -8.57 -4.94 3.01
CA ASP A 61 -8.75 -5.61 4.29
C ASP A 61 -7.40 -5.86 4.97
N ALA A 62 -6.39 -6.30 4.22
CA ALA A 62 -5.05 -6.53 4.75
C ALA A 62 -4.39 -5.24 5.27
N LEU A 63 -4.61 -4.10 4.60
CA LEU A 63 -4.13 -2.79 5.06
C LEU A 63 -4.76 -2.40 6.42
N SER A 64 -6.01 -2.79 6.67
CA SER A 64 -6.69 -2.51 7.96
C SER A 64 -6.06 -3.25 9.15
N HIS A 65 -5.23 -4.26 8.92
CA HIS A 65 -4.60 -5.08 9.96
C HIS A 65 -3.11 -4.73 10.19
N ARG A 66 -2.62 -3.64 9.60
CA ARG A 66 -1.18 -3.34 9.51
C ARG A 66 -0.62 -2.51 10.67
#